data_AF-A0A159ZB63-F1
#
_entry.id   AF-A0A159ZB63-F1
#
_cell.length_a   1.000
_cell.length_b   1.000
_cell.length_c   1.000
_cell.angle_alpha   90.00
_cell.angle_beta   90.00
_cell.angle_gamma   90.00
#
_symmetry.space_group_name_H-M   'P 1'
#
loop_
_entity.id
_entity.type
_entity.pdbx_description
1 polymer ?
#
loop_
_entity_poly.entity_id
_entity_poly.type
_entity_poly.pdbx_seq_one_letter_code
_entity_poly.pdbx_strand_id
1 'polypeptide(L)'
;MARIGEDVSERLDVIPAQFRVLVTRRPRYACRRCSQAVAQAHAPEHVVPGGLPTELFIAWIIVSKFGDHLPFYRQAEIFKRQGIDLDRGTLGNWVGRACFHLMPIINHMKAHLRGADRIFVDETRAPVLDPGRKATKSGFFWAVVSDDRGHGGADPPSCCSTTPPAGQRTSAEVPRRIPRPVPAMRRLPVLQRADGNRA
;
A
#
# COMPACT_ATOMS: atom_id res chain seq x y z
N MET A 1 45.90 24.07 -21.74
CA MET A 1 44.68 23.78 -22.52
C MET A 1 43.49 24.41 -21.80
N ALA A 2 42.58 25.07 -22.52
CA ALA A 2 41.39 25.71 -21.96
C ALA A 2 40.13 24.97 -22.45
N ARG A 3 39.25 24.59 -21.52
CA ARG A 3 38.01 23.87 -21.80
C ARG A 3 36.97 24.85 -22.35
N ILE A 4 36.38 24.53 -23.50
CA ILE A 4 35.43 25.40 -24.25
C ILE A 4 33.96 25.02 -23.94
N GLY A 5 33.69 23.76 -23.60
CA GLY A 5 32.37 23.24 -23.27
C GLY A 5 32.36 21.71 -23.19
N GLU A 6 31.21 21.12 -22.90
CA GLU A 6 30.98 19.68 -23.01
C GLU A 6 29.55 19.40 -23.47
N ASP A 7 29.36 18.34 -24.24
CA ASP A 7 28.04 17.79 -24.53
C ASP A 7 27.77 16.63 -23.58
N VAL A 8 26.66 16.72 -22.83
CA VAL A 8 26.21 15.67 -21.91
C VAL A 8 25.09 14.88 -22.58
N SER A 9 25.27 13.57 -22.72
CA SER A 9 24.22 12.66 -23.19
C SER A 9 23.92 11.60 -22.13
N GLU A 10 22.65 11.52 -21.72
CA GLU A 10 22.18 10.52 -20.75
C GLU A 10 21.51 9.34 -21.48
N ARG A 11 21.77 8.12 -20.99
CA ARG A 11 21.13 6.89 -21.49
C ARG A 11 20.68 6.05 -20.31
N LEU A 12 19.49 5.45 -20.43
CA LEU A 12 18.92 4.58 -19.41
C LEU A 12 19.48 3.15 -19.56
N ASP A 13 19.89 2.55 -18.45
CA ASP A 13 20.31 1.15 -18.36
C ASP A 13 19.48 0.41 -17.30
N VAL A 14 19.57 -0.92 -17.24
CA VAL A 14 18.77 -1.76 -16.34
C VAL A 14 19.64 -2.61 -15.40
N ILE A 15 19.41 -2.46 -14.09
CA ILE A 15 19.90 -3.38 -13.07
C ILE A 15 18.67 -4.12 -12.52
N PRO A 16 18.52 -5.44 -12.76
CA PRO A 16 17.39 -6.18 -12.22
C PRO A 16 17.47 -6.26 -10.69
N ALA A 17 16.33 -6.55 -10.05
CA ALA A 17 16.27 -6.73 -8.61
C ALA A 17 17.28 -7.79 -8.13
N GLN A 18 18.10 -7.44 -7.13
CA GLN A 18 19.08 -8.34 -6.51
C GLN A 18 18.61 -8.72 -5.11
N PHE A 19 18.37 -10.00 -4.88
CA PHE A 19 18.00 -10.51 -3.56
C PHE A 19 19.23 -10.99 -2.80
N ARG A 20 19.29 -10.69 -1.50
CA ARG A 20 20.41 -11.05 -0.62
C ARG A 20 19.91 -11.74 0.65
N VAL A 21 20.75 -12.61 1.20
CA VAL A 21 20.52 -13.24 2.51
C VAL A 21 21.26 -12.45 3.57
N LEU A 22 20.53 -11.94 4.56
CA LEU A 22 21.12 -11.30 5.73
C LEU A 22 21.32 -12.36 6.83
N VAL A 23 22.56 -12.57 7.25
CA VAL A 23 22.91 -13.58 8.25
C VAL A 23 23.28 -12.90 9.58
N THR A 24 22.36 -12.92 10.53
CA THR A 24 22.59 -12.42 11.89
C THR A 24 23.09 -13.54 12.79
N ARG A 25 24.37 -13.49 13.19
CA ARG A 25 24.98 -14.48 14.09
C ARG A 25 24.83 -14.03 15.55
N ARG A 26 24.21 -14.87 16.38
CA ARG A 26 24.03 -14.65 17.82
C ARG A 26 24.77 -15.73 18.61
N PRO A 27 26.07 -15.56 18.91
CA PRO A 27 26.84 -16.56 19.64
C PRO A 27 26.27 -16.79 21.05
N ARG A 28 26.41 -18.03 21.51
CA ARG A 28 26.06 -18.45 22.88
C ARG A 28 27.34 -18.53 23.69
N TYR A 29 27.33 -17.92 24.86
CA TYR A 29 28.47 -17.91 25.77
C TYR A 29 28.12 -18.66 27.05
N ALA A 30 29.05 -19.47 27.54
CA ALA A 30 28.95 -20.12 28.83
C ALA A 30 30.22 -19.82 29.63
N CYS A 31 30.05 -19.47 30.90
CA CYS A 31 31.15 -19.31 31.83
C CYS A 31 31.71 -20.69 32.17
N ARG A 32 32.99 -20.97 31.89
CA ARG A 32 33.61 -22.27 32.24
C ARG A 32 33.82 -22.46 33.74
N ARG A 33 33.85 -21.37 34.51
CA ARG A 33 34.22 -21.35 35.92
C ARG A 33 33.02 -21.25 36.87
N CYS A 34 31.90 -20.77 36.35
CA CYS A 34 30.68 -20.58 37.07
C CYS A 34 29.57 -21.36 36.36
N SER A 35 28.83 -22.19 37.09
CA SER A 35 27.71 -23.01 36.60
C SER A 35 26.47 -22.17 36.24
N GLN A 36 26.66 -20.90 35.84
CA GLN A 36 25.61 -20.02 35.39
C GLN A 36 25.08 -20.43 34.01
N ALA A 37 23.83 -20.06 33.75
CA ALA A 37 23.14 -20.34 32.50
C ALA A 37 23.86 -19.74 31.28
N VAL A 38 23.67 -20.39 30.12
CA VAL A 38 24.20 -19.93 28.84
C VAL A 38 23.60 -18.57 28.49
N ALA A 39 24.46 -17.58 28.26
CA ALA A 39 24.07 -16.23 27.85
C ALA A 39 24.01 -16.12 26.32
N GLN A 40 22.93 -15.57 25.79
CA GLN A 40 22.76 -15.28 24.36
C GLN A 40 21.99 -13.97 24.19
N ALA A 41 22.38 -13.15 23.22
CA ALA A 41 21.59 -11.97 22.84
C ALA A 41 20.20 -12.36 22.32
N HIS A 42 19.19 -11.58 22.70
CA HIS A 42 17.81 -11.79 22.24
C HIS A 42 17.71 -11.69 20.71
N ALA A 43 16.73 -12.40 20.12
CA ALA A 43 16.49 -12.28 18.69
C ALA A 43 15.89 -10.91 18.38
N PRO A 44 16.29 -10.21 17.31
CA PRO A 44 15.48 -9.10 16.82
C PRO A 44 14.05 -9.58 16.54
N GLU A 45 13.07 -8.74 16.85
CA GLU A 45 11.69 -9.01 16.49
C GLU A 45 11.48 -8.70 15.01
N HIS A 46 10.71 -9.57 14.33
CA HIS A 46 10.44 -9.48 12.91
C HIS A 46 8.93 -9.63 12.66
N VAL A 47 8.44 -9.02 11.58
CA VAL A 47 7.03 -9.13 11.15
C VAL A 47 6.59 -10.59 10.96
N VAL A 48 7.52 -11.44 10.51
CA VAL A 48 7.31 -12.89 10.43
C VAL A 48 8.26 -13.56 11.43
N PRO A 49 7.78 -13.92 12.63
CA PRO A 49 8.63 -14.55 13.64
C PRO A 49 9.28 -15.83 13.13
N GLY A 50 10.61 -15.90 13.21
CA GLY A 50 11.41 -17.04 12.71
C GLY A 50 11.36 -17.25 11.19
N GLY A 51 10.73 -16.34 10.45
CA GLY A 51 10.63 -16.42 9.00
C GLY A 51 11.91 -16.04 8.28
N LEU A 52 12.01 -16.46 7.02
CA LEU A 52 13.05 -16.03 6.10
C LEU A 52 12.99 -14.54 5.70
N PRO A 53 11.81 -13.89 5.55
CA PRO A 53 11.76 -12.61 4.87
C PRO A 53 12.11 -11.46 5.82
N THR A 54 12.87 -10.51 5.30
CA THR A 54 13.04 -9.19 5.94
C THR A 54 11.84 -8.30 5.64
N GLU A 55 11.67 -7.24 6.41
CA GLU A 55 10.60 -6.25 6.23
C GLU A 55 10.66 -5.59 4.85
N LEU A 56 11.88 -5.33 4.35
CA LEU A 56 12.10 -4.79 3.00
C LEU A 56 11.68 -5.78 1.91
N PHE A 57 11.96 -7.07 2.10
CA PHE A 57 11.56 -8.10 1.14
C PHE A 57 10.03 -8.27 1.11
N ILE A 58 9.37 -8.22 2.27
CA ILE A 58 7.90 -8.22 2.37
C ILE A 58 7.33 -7.00 1.64
N ALA A 59 7.89 -5.81 1.87
CA ALA A 59 7.45 -4.59 1.20
C ALA A 59 7.55 -4.73 -0.33
N TRP A 60 8.65 -5.28 -0.84
CA TRP A 60 8.84 -5.54 -2.28
C TRP A 60 7.78 -6.49 -2.84
N ILE A 61 7.50 -7.61 -2.14
CA ILE A 61 6.46 -8.58 -2.54
C ILE A 61 5.09 -7.90 -2.63
N ILE A 62 4.73 -7.06 -1.64
CA ILE A 62 3.45 -6.36 -1.59
C ILE A 62 3.34 -5.34 -2.73
N VAL A 63 4.34 -4.48 -2.91
CA VAL A 63 4.35 -3.48 -3.99
C VAL A 63 4.31 -4.17 -5.34
N SER A 64 5.12 -5.21 -5.54
CA SER A 64 5.09 -5.98 -6.78
C SER A 64 3.72 -6.60 -7.03
N LYS A 65 3.06 -7.14 -5.99
CA LYS A 65 1.75 -7.80 -6.12
C LYS A 65 0.62 -6.82 -6.45
N PHE A 66 0.56 -5.71 -5.73
CA PHE A 66 -0.60 -4.81 -5.74
C PHE A 66 -0.36 -3.52 -6.53
N GLY A 67 0.86 -2.99 -6.54
CA GLY A 67 1.27 -1.84 -7.35
C GLY A 67 1.62 -2.22 -8.78
N ASP A 68 2.46 -3.24 -8.96
CA ASP A 68 2.93 -3.65 -10.31
C ASP A 68 2.13 -4.80 -10.92
N HIS A 69 1.04 -5.22 -10.26
CA HIS A 69 0.16 -6.30 -10.70
C HIS A 69 0.88 -7.64 -10.99
N LEU A 70 1.96 -7.94 -10.26
CA LEU A 70 2.76 -9.15 -10.44
C LEU A 70 2.22 -10.28 -9.53
N PRO A 71 1.47 -11.27 -10.04
CA PRO A 71 0.87 -12.31 -9.21
C PRO A 71 1.93 -13.21 -8.54
N PHE A 72 1.61 -13.78 -7.38
CA PHE A 72 2.56 -14.56 -6.57
C PHE A 72 3.22 -15.72 -7.32
N TYR A 73 2.50 -16.41 -8.20
CA TYR A 73 3.13 -17.48 -9.00
C TYR A 73 4.24 -16.93 -9.90
N ARG A 74 4.07 -15.72 -10.46
CA ARG A 74 5.07 -15.10 -11.32
C ARG A 74 6.25 -14.56 -10.52
N GLN A 75 5.99 -14.04 -9.31
CA GLN A 75 7.05 -13.67 -8.37
C GLN A 75 7.89 -14.89 -7.98
N ALA A 76 7.25 -16.01 -7.64
CA ALA A 76 7.93 -17.27 -7.35
C ALA A 76 8.85 -17.72 -8.49
N GLU A 77 8.38 -17.64 -9.74
CA GLU A 77 9.23 -17.96 -10.91
C GLU A 77 10.39 -16.97 -11.10
N ILE A 78 10.22 -15.69 -10.76
CA ILE A 78 11.31 -14.70 -10.79
C ILE A 78 12.37 -15.02 -9.74
N PHE A 79 11.96 -15.35 -8.52
CA PHE A 79 12.88 -15.79 -7.47
C PHE A 79 13.62 -17.07 -7.87
N LYS A 80 12.91 -18.03 -8.47
CA LYS A 80 13.49 -19.29 -8.93
C LYS A 80 14.58 -19.09 -9.98
N ARG A 81 14.42 -18.12 -10.89
CA ARG A 81 15.48 -17.73 -11.86
C ARG A 81 16.74 -17.20 -11.18
N GLN A 82 16.64 -16.72 -9.95
CA GLN A 82 17.76 -16.29 -9.12
C GLN A 82 18.21 -17.37 -8.12
N GLY A 83 17.74 -18.61 -8.28
CA GLY A 83 18.10 -19.73 -7.41
C GLY A 83 17.37 -19.75 -6.06
N ILE A 84 16.33 -18.95 -5.89
CA ILE A 84 15.54 -18.85 -4.66
C ILE A 84 14.22 -19.61 -4.87
N ASP A 85 14.09 -20.78 -4.25
CA ASP A 85 12.88 -21.60 -4.35
C ASP A 85 11.86 -21.21 -3.27
N LEU A 86 10.76 -20.58 -3.68
CA LEU A 86 9.69 -20.12 -2.80
C LEU A 86 8.34 -20.49 -3.40
N ASP A 87 7.45 -21.05 -2.59
CA ASP A 87 6.11 -21.36 -3.05
C ASP A 87 5.14 -20.17 -2.90
N ARG A 88 4.08 -20.19 -3.71
CA ARG A 88 3.02 -19.17 -3.73
C ARG A 88 2.31 -18.99 -2.38
N GLY A 89 2.14 -20.07 -1.61
CA GLY A 89 1.47 -20.09 -0.33
C GLY A 89 2.30 -19.41 0.74
N THR A 90 3.62 -19.63 0.73
CA THR A 90 4.57 -18.92 1.60
C THR A 90 4.53 -17.41 1.37
N LEU A 91 4.57 -16.96 0.11
CA LEU A 91 4.44 -15.53 -0.23
C LEU A 91 3.10 -14.96 0.27
N GLY A 92 1.99 -15.66 0.02
CA GLY A 92 0.67 -15.26 0.48
C GLY A 92 0.56 -15.17 2.01
N ASN A 93 1.15 -16.12 2.74
CA ASN A 93 1.16 -16.13 4.20
C ASN A 93 1.95 -14.95 4.79
N TRP A 94 3.12 -14.63 4.21
CA TRP A 94 3.91 -13.47 4.63
C TRP A 94 3.16 -12.16 4.39
N VAL A 95 2.54 -12.00 3.23
CA VAL A 95 1.69 -10.84 2.93
C VAL A 95 0.51 -10.76 3.90
N GLY A 96 -0.15 -11.88 4.19
CA GLY A 96 -1.26 -11.92 5.15
C GLY A 96 -0.86 -11.42 6.54
N ARG A 97 0.30 -11.84 7.05
CA ARG A 97 0.85 -11.36 8.33
C ARG A 97 1.16 -9.86 8.28
N ALA A 98 1.78 -9.39 7.20
CA ALA A 98 2.06 -7.98 7.02
C ALA A 98 0.76 -7.14 7.01
N CYS A 99 -0.27 -7.60 6.29
CA CYS A 99 -1.59 -6.95 6.27
C CYS A 99 -2.24 -6.89 7.66
N PHE A 100 -2.06 -7.92 8.49
CA PHE A 100 -2.52 -7.89 9.89
C PHE A 100 -1.87 -6.77 10.68
N HIS A 101 -0.55 -6.61 10.57
CA HIS A 101 0.19 -5.53 11.24
C HIS A 101 -0.11 -4.13 10.67
N LEU A 102 -0.51 -4.03 9.40
CA LEU A 102 -0.91 -2.77 8.76
C LEU A 102 -2.37 -2.37 9.06
N MET A 103 -3.16 -3.24 9.69
CA MET A 103 -4.57 -2.98 9.98
C MET A 103 -4.84 -1.68 10.76
N PRO A 104 -4.03 -1.29 11.77
CA PRO A 104 -4.23 -0.01 12.47
C PRO A 104 -4.15 1.20 11.54
N ILE A 105 -3.21 1.17 10.58
CA ILE A 105 -3.04 2.24 9.59
C ILE A 105 -4.27 2.28 8.66
N ILE A 106 -4.69 1.12 8.16
CA ILE A 106 -5.89 1.00 7.31
C ILE A 106 -7.13 1.53 8.05
N ASN A 107 -7.29 1.19 9.33
CA ASN A 107 -8.40 1.66 10.14
C ASN A 107 -8.37 3.18 10.34
N HIS A 108 -7.18 3.75 10.56
CA HIS A 108 -7.00 5.20 10.66
C HIS A 108 -7.33 5.90 9.34
N MET A 109 -6.84 5.39 8.21
CA MET A 109 -7.18 5.93 6.88
C MET A 109 -8.69 5.87 6.61
N LYS A 110 -9.36 4.77 6.99
CA LYS A 110 -10.82 4.65 6.89
C LYS A 110 -11.55 5.66 7.78
N ALA A 111 -11.05 5.91 8.99
CA ALA A 111 -11.63 6.92 9.88
C ALA A 111 -11.50 8.33 9.27
N HIS A 112 -10.34 8.65 8.70
CA HIS A 112 -10.11 9.90 7.98
C HIS A 112 -11.07 10.07 6.80
N LEU A 113 -11.21 9.04 5.95
CA LEU A 113 -12.14 9.05 4.83
C LEU A 113 -13.61 9.26 5.24
N ARG A 114 -14.03 8.74 6.40
CA ARG A 114 -15.39 8.95 6.91
C ARG A 114 -15.65 10.38 7.39
N GLY A 115 -14.60 11.10 7.76
CA GLY A 115 -14.68 12.50 8.19
C GLY A 115 -14.56 13.51 7.05
N ALA A 116 -14.27 13.07 5.82
CA ALA A 116 -14.08 13.97 4.69
C ALA A 116 -15.41 14.60 4.23
N ASP A 117 -15.35 15.88 3.86
CA ASP A 117 -16.50 16.64 3.36
C ASP A 117 -17.06 16.07 2.05
N ARG A 118 -16.18 15.48 1.23
CA ARG A 118 -16.52 14.84 -0.04
C ARG A 118 -15.81 13.50 -0.19
N ILE A 119 -16.59 12.52 -0.63
CA ILE A 119 -16.13 11.18 -0.96
C ILE A 119 -16.63 10.81 -2.35
N PHE A 120 -15.76 10.17 -3.12
CA PHE A 120 -16.03 9.57 -4.41
C PHE A 120 -15.99 8.07 -4.23
N VAL A 121 -17.03 7.38 -4.71
CA VAL A 121 -17.13 5.93 -4.59
C VAL A 121 -17.37 5.36 -5.98
N ASP A 122 -16.46 4.50 -6.41
CA ASP A 122 -16.58 3.75 -7.66
C ASP A 122 -16.78 2.27 -7.37
N GLU A 123 -17.76 1.65 -8.05
CA GLU A 123 -18.08 0.23 -7.92
C GLU A 123 -17.53 -0.53 -9.14
N THR A 124 -16.63 -1.46 -8.89
CA THR A 124 -16.13 -2.38 -9.91
C THR A 124 -16.64 -3.80 -9.63
N ARG A 125 -17.35 -4.39 -10.59
CA ARG A 125 -17.79 -5.79 -10.52
C ARG A 125 -16.65 -6.73 -10.91
N ALA A 126 -16.41 -7.76 -10.11
CA ALA A 126 -15.36 -8.75 -10.36
C ALA A 126 -15.86 -10.19 -10.12
N PRO A 127 -15.38 -11.19 -10.88
CA PRO A 127 -15.69 -12.59 -10.62
C PRO A 127 -14.98 -13.06 -9.34
N VAL A 128 -15.75 -13.58 -8.39
CA VAL A 128 -15.25 -14.11 -7.11
C VAL A 128 -15.55 -15.61 -7.05
N LEU A 129 -14.56 -16.40 -6.63
CA LEU A 129 -14.74 -17.83 -6.44
C LEU A 129 -15.80 -18.10 -5.36
N ASP A 130 -16.73 -19.00 -5.66
CA ASP A 130 -17.71 -19.55 -4.71
C ASP A 130 -17.47 -21.07 -4.60
N PRO A 131 -16.53 -21.51 -3.74
CA PRO A 131 -16.10 -22.90 -3.68
C PRO A 131 -17.24 -23.87 -3.40
N GLY A 132 -18.25 -23.44 -2.62
CA GLY A 132 -19.42 -24.26 -2.31
C GLY A 132 -20.29 -24.57 -3.55
N ARG A 133 -20.24 -23.72 -4.58
CA ARG A 133 -20.98 -23.90 -5.83
C ARG A 133 -20.11 -24.34 -7.00
N LYS A 134 -18.80 -24.53 -6.80
CA LYS A 134 -17.80 -24.81 -7.84
C LYS A 134 -17.90 -23.86 -9.05
N ALA A 135 -18.35 -22.62 -8.80
CA ALA A 135 -18.60 -21.61 -9.81
C ALA A 135 -18.08 -20.25 -9.33
N THR A 136 -18.03 -19.28 -10.23
CA THR A 136 -17.78 -17.88 -9.87
C THR A 136 -19.10 -17.15 -9.65
N LYS A 137 -19.20 -16.39 -8.57
CA LYS A 137 -20.27 -15.40 -8.37
C LYS A 137 -19.75 -14.01 -8.70
N SER A 138 -20.66 -13.10 -9.02
CA SER A 138 -20.30 -11.69 -9.12
C SER A 138 -20.09 -11.11 -7.73
N GLY A 139 -18.87 -10.67 -7.47
CA GLY A 139 -18.53 -9.82 -6.34
C GLY A 139 -18.41 -8.37 -6.78
N PHE A 140 -18.34 -7.51 -5.79
CA PHE A 140 -18.20 -6.07 -5.96
C PHE A 140 -16.99 -5.61 -5.15
N PHE A 141 -16.26 -4.67 -5.73
CA PHE A 141 -15.14 -3.99 -5.13
C PHE A 141 -15.42 -2.50 -5.21
N TRP A 142 -15.38 -1.82 -4.07
CA TRP A 142 -15.56 -0.37 -4.03
C TRP A 142 -14.24 0.32 -3.75
N ALA A 143 -13.88 1.25 -4.63
CA ALA A 143 -12.83 2.23 -4.36
C ALA A 143 -13.48 3.47 -3.76
N VAL A 144 -13.11 3.80 -2.52
CA VAL A 144 -13.57 5.01 -1.82
C VAL A 144 -12.40 5.97 -1.75
N VAL A 145 -12.56 7.15 -2.34
CA VAL A 145 -11.54 8.18 -2.47
C VAL A 145 -12.05 9.48 -1.88
N SER A 146 -11.20 10.21 -1.19
CA SER A 146 -11.39 11.63 -0.91
C SER A 146 -10.21 12.38 -1.50
N ASP A 147 -10.47 13.26 -2.47
CA ASP A 147 -9.50 14.16 -3.07
C ASP A 147 -10.23 15.45 -3.45
N ASP A 148 -10.03 16.49 -2.64
CA ASP A 148 -10.71 17.78 -2.83
C ASP A 148 -9.82 18.85 -3.47
N ARG A 149 -8.62 18.48 -3.93
CA ARG A 149 -7.67 19.42 -4.56
C ARG A 149 -8.26 20.11 -5.80
N GLY A 150 -9.10 19.39 -6.55
CA GLY A 150 -9.84 19.94 -7.70
C GLY A 150 -10.91 20.98 -7.33
N HIS A 151 -11.28 21.08 -6.05
CA HIS A 151 -12.30 22.01 -5.54
C HIS A 151 -11.76 23.00 -4.51
N GLY A 152 -10.43 23.15 -4.42
CA GLY A 152 -9.78 24.10 -3.50
C GLY A 152 -9.57 23.58 -2.09
N GLY A 153 -9.78 22.29 -1.83
CA GLY A 153 -9.44 21.65 -0.56
C GLY A 153 -7.93 21.50 -0.39
N ALA A 154 -7.46 21.70 0.85
CA ALA A 154 -6.05 21.57 1.22
C ALA A 154 -5.71 20.17 1.79
N ASP A 155 -6.71 19.35 2.04
CA ASP A 155 -6.53 18.02 2.63
C ASP A 155 -5.82 17.07 1.65
N PRO A 156 -4.93 16.19 2.16
CA PRO A 156 -4.23 15.23 1.32
C PRO A 156 -5.21 14.19 0.75
N PRO A 157 -4.99 13.72 -0.49
CA PRO A 157 -5.82 12.68 -1.07
C PRO A 157 -5.70 11.38 -0.28
N SER A 158 -6.82 10.69 -0.10
CA SER A 158 -6.87 9.37 0.55
C SER A 158 -7.72 8.40 -0.25
N CYS A 159 -7.32 7.14 -0.29
CA CYS A 159 -8.05 6.06 -0.96
C CYS A 159 -8.06 4.82 -0.07
N CYS A 160 -9.22 4.19 0.05
CA CYS A 160 -9.38 2.87 0.66
C CYS A 160 -10.31 2.02 -0.19
N SER A 161 -9.92 0.78 -0.40
CA SER A 161 -10.80 -0.20 -1.00
C SER A 161 -11.56 -1.00 0.04
N THR A 162 -12.80 -1.35 -0.29
CA THR A 162 -13.62 -2.23 0.55
C THR A 162 -14.35 -3.26 -0.30
N THR A 163 -14.46 -4.47 0.25
CA THR A 163 -15.22 -5.59 -0.30
C THR A 163 -16.26 -5.96 0.77
N PRO A 164 -17.50 -6.31 0.43
CA PRO A 164 -18.49 -6.61 1.45
C PRO A 164 -18.07 -7.90 2.18
N PRO A 165 -18.35 -8.03 3.49
CA PRO A 165 -18.03 -9.25 4.22
C PRO A 165 -18.73 -10.44 3.54
N ALA A 166 -17.99 -11.54 3.39
CA ALA A 166 -18.47 -12.74 2.72
C ALA A 166 -19.73 -13.26 3.44
N GLY A 167 -20.89 -13.19 2.77
CA GLY A 167 -22.15 -13.77 3.25
C GLY A 167 -23.28 -12.79 3.55
N GLN A 168 -23.05 -11.47 3.53
CA GLN A 168 -24.16 -10.50 3.64
C GLN A 168 -24.69 -10.14 2.25
N ARG A 169 -26.00 -10.33 2.03
CA ARG A 169 -26.70 -9.69 0.90
C ARG A 169 -26.54 -8.19 1.10
N THR A 170 -26.07 -7.49 0.07
CA THR A 170 -26.00 -6.03 0.03
C THR A 170 -27.41 -5.46 0.18
N SER A 171 -27.85 -5.24 1.42
CA SER A 171 -28.76 -4.14 1.69
C SER A 171 -27.86 -2.93 1.79
N ALA A 172 -27.98 -2.04 0.81
CA ALA A 172 -27.24 -0.79 0.77
C ALA A 172 -27.52 0.03 2.03
N GLU A 173 -26.64 -0.08 3.02
CA GLU A 173 -26.52 0.88 4.11
C GLU A 173 -25.28 1.72 3.86
N VAL A 174 -25.30 2.41 2.72
CA VAL A 174 -24.57 3.67 2.57
C VAL A 174 -25.27 4.64 3.53
N PRO A 175 -24.57 5.32 4.45
CA PRO A 175 -25.20 6.34 5.28
C PRO A 175 -25.81 7.40 4.35
N ARG A 176 -27.14 7.44 4.25
CA ARG A 176 -27.91 8.33 3.35
C ARG A 176 -27.81 9.82 3.70
N ARG A 177 -26.90 10.22 4.58
CA ARG A 177 -26.64 11.62 4.90
C ARG A 177 -25.46 12.12 4.10
N ILE A 178 -25.73 12.40 2.83
CA ILE A 178 -25.00 13.46 2.12
C ILE A 178 -25.44 14.77 2.82
N PRO A 179 -24.56 15.54 3.48
CA PRO A 179 -24.93 16.86 3.95
C PRO A 179 -25.37 17.69 2.72
N ARG A 180 -26.52 18.36 2.84
CA ARG A 180 -27.10 19.18 1.77
C ARG A 180 -26.02 20.12 1.20
N PRO A 181 -26.02 20.39 -0.12
CA PRO A 181 -25.11 21.37 -0.69
C PRO A 181 -25.23 22.69 0.08
N VAL A 182 -24.09 23.20 0.53
CA VAL A 182 -23.97 24.54 1.11
C VAL A 182 -24.63 25.52 0.13
N PRO A 183 -25.57 26.37 0.57
CA PRO A 183 -26.23 27.30 -0.33
C PRO A 183 -25.18 28.20 -1.00
N ALA A 184 -25.26 28.30 -2.32
CA ALA A 184 -24.36 29.09 -3.14
C ALA A 184 -24.10 30.46 -2.51
N MET A 185 -22.84 30.71 -2.13
CA MET A 185 -22.41 32.05 -1.75
C MET A 185 -22.72 33.00 -2.91
N ARG A 186 -23.62 33.93 -2.61
CA ARG A 186 -23.98 35.09 -3.41
C ARG A 186 -22.72 35.68 -4.06
N ARG A 187 -22.73 35.80 -5.39
CA ARG A 187 -21.72 36.54 -6.15
C ARG A 187 -21.54 37.93 -5.52
N LEU A 188 -20.38 38.18 -4.93
CA LEU A 188 -19.94 39.54 -4.63
C LEU A 188 -19.60 40.23 -5.96
N PRO A 189 -20.00 41.49 -6.16
CA PRO A 189 -19.77 42.20 -7.41
C PRO A 189 -18.26 42.46 -7.60
N VAL A 190 -17.82 42.24 -8.83
CA VAL A 190 -16.49 42.59 -9.34
C VAL A 190 -16.28 44.09 -9.16
N LEU A 191 -15.37 44.46 -8.25
CA LEU A 191 -14.86 45.82 -8.16
C LEU A 191 -13.93 46.04 -9.36
N GLN A 192 -14.40 46.82 -10.35
CA GLN A 192 -13.58 47.30 -11.46
C GLN A 192 -12.40 48.11 -10.89
N ARG A 193 -11.17 47.64 -11.14
CA ARG A 193 -9.98 48.48 -11.00
C ARG A 193 -9.95 49.43 -12.18
N ALA A 194 -9.89 50.72 -11.88
CA ALA A 194 -9.59 51.78 -12.83
C ALA A 194 -8.11 51.67 -13.23
N ASP A 195 -7.85 51.39 -14.49
CA ASP A 195 -6.54 51.61 -15.11
C ASP A 195 -6.42 53.11 -15.42
N GLY A 196 -5.76 53.83 -14.52
CA GLY A 196 -5.27 55.18 -14.77
C GLY A 196 -3.75 55.13 -14.94
N ASN A 197 -3.26 55.05 -16.17
CA ASN A 197 -1.96 55.62 -16.52
C ASN A 197 -1.86 55.94 -18.03
N ARG A 198 -2.02 57.21 -18.37
CA ARG A 198 -1.51 57.85 -19.59
C ARG A 198 -0.90 59.19 -19.18
N ALA A 199 0.39 59.32 -19.45
CA ALA A 199 1.23 60.51 -19.67
C ALA A 199 2.54 60.38 -18.89
#